data_AF-A0A6B2V322-F1
#
_entry.id   AF-A0A6B2V322-F1
#
_cell.length_a   1.000
_cell.length_b   1.000
_cell.length_c   1.000
_cell.angle_alpha   90.00
_cell.angle_beta   90.00
_cell.angle_gamma   90.00
#
_symmetry.space_group_name_H-M   'P 1'
#
loop_
_entity.id
_entity.type
_entity.pdbx_description
1 polymer ?
#
loop_
_entity_poly.entity_id
_entity_poly.type
_entity_poly.pdbx_seq_one_letter_code
_entity_poly.pdbx_strand_id
1 'polypeptide(L)'
;MKRERATRLLADMITRLEDGAWPLGLVDEVYVFGSYARGALEPNDVDVVIEHGTDRRWLGESLDASINGRDSYVGMRQALRGRSRGISFQFRGRSSLLDEGFDLFLLWRKGEPFSLARERLASLTADPAAGPAPRDHMLTEFEGLESMVPRPARIELFDRHAKGRISITPLRLVDGDLEDSEAAWHVRRRWVETSPLRRAATCALAVLEQRGVDLSVVTLHGQRLFGRDQPAERCFVDLGWNAFGSMGRLLDSGVTWLEVLRPHRTKPMDALLIEPTPRA
;
A
#
# COMPACT_ATOMS: atom_id res chain seq x y z
N MET A 1 -4.29 7.15 17.97
CA MET A 1 -3.73 6.17 18.94
C MET A 1 -2.87 6.94 19.93
N LYS A 2 -2.84 6.57 21.23
CA LYS A 2 -1.97 7.27 22.21
C LYS A 2 -0.48 7.04 21.95
N ARG A 3 0.37 8.04 22.16
CA ARG A 3 1.83 8.00 21.95
C ARG A 3 2.51 6.84 22.69
N GLU A 4 2.10 6.53 23.92
CA GLU A 4 2.70 5.44 24.70
C GLU A 4 2.45 4.08 24.05
N ARG A 5 1.35 3.94 23.30
CA ARG A 5 1.09 2.75 22.51
C ARG A 5 1.98 2.72 21.26
N ALA A 6 2.17 3.85 20.59
CA ALA A 6 3.09 3.97 19.45
C ALA A 6 4.54 3.61 19.86
N THR A 7 5.03 4.13 20.99
CA THR A 7 6.36 3.79 21.51
C THR A 7 6.49 2.31 21.82
N ARG A 8 5.46 1.68 22.42
CA ARG A 8 5.45 0.23 22.65
C ARG A 8 5.50 -0.58 21.36
N LEU A 9 4.77 -0.16 20.33
CA LEU A 9 4.80 -0.82 19.01
C LEU A 9 6.20 -0.82 18.39
N LEU A 10 6.92 0.30 18.50
CA LEU A 10 8.31 0.39 18.05
C LEU A 10 9.24 -0.45 18.92
N ALA A 11 9.09 -0.43 20.24
CA ALA A 11 9.89 -1.26 21.14
C ALA A 11 9.75 -2.75 20.81
N ASP A 12 8.51 -3.23 20.65
CA ASP A 12 8.22 -4.61 20.24
C ASP A 12 8.84 -4.95 18.89
N MET A 13 8.81 -4.02 17.92
CA MET A 13 9.44 -4.22 16.61
C MET A 13 10.96 -4.35 16.75
N ILE A 14 11.61 -3.54 17.58
CA ILE A 14 13.06 -3.66 17.81
C ILE A 14 13.39 -5.00 18.48
N THR A 15 12.58 -5.49 19.43
CA THR A 15 12.76 -6.83 20.01
C THR A 15 12.69 -7.93 18.95
N ARG A 16 11.73 -7.86 18.01
CA ARG A 16 11.65 -8.85 16.91
C ARG A 16 12.85 -8.77 15.96
N LEU A 17 13.33 -7.55 15.67
CA LEU A 17 14.54 -7.36 14.87
C LEU A 17 15.76 -7.98 15.57
N GLU A 18 15.84 -7.87 16.90
CA GLU A 18 16.89 -8.46 17.72
C GLU A 18 16.88 -9.99 17.70
N ASP A 19 15.71 -10.62 17.67
CA ASP A 19 15.58 -12.08 17.49
C ASP A 19 16.19 -12.55 16.14
N GLY A 20 16.30 -11.65 15.15
CA GLY A 20 17.00 -11.88 13.89
C GLY A 20 16.39 -12.94 12.97
N ALA A 21 15.20 -13.46 13.32
CA ALA A 21 14.55 -14.52 12.56
C ALA A 21 14.25 -14.07 11.12
N TRP A 22 14.34 -14.99 10.17
CA TRP A 22 13.97 -14.69 8.78
C TRP A 22 12.49 -14.26 8.69
N PRO A 23 12.11 -13.20 7.94
CA PRO A 23 12.94 -12.40 7.01
C PRO A 23 13.62 -11.16 7.64
N LEU A 24 13.56 -10.97 8.96
CA LEU A 24 14.07 -9.77 9.64
C LEU A 24 15.59 -9.62 9.57
N GLY A 25 16.34 -10.72 9.45
CA GLY A 25 17.79 -10.66 9.19
C GLY A 25 18.19 -9.96 7.88
N LEU A 26 17.23 -9.74 6.97
CA LEU A 26 17.44 -8.98 5.73
C LEU A 26 17.33 -7.46 5.92
N VAL A 27 16.79 -6.99 7.04
CA VAL A 27 16.64 -5.56 7.31
C VAL A 27 18.00 -4.92 7.52
N ASP A 28 18.24 -3.81 6.81
CA ASP A 28 19.49 -3.06 6.86
C ASP A 28 19.32 -1.75 7.65
N GLU A 29 18.21 -1.05 7.48
CA GLU A 29 17.92 0.18 8.22
C GLU A 29 16.43 0.34 8.54
N VAL A 30 16.14 1.00 9.65
CA VAL A 30 14.79 1.34 10.10
C VAL A 30 14.73 2.82 10.43
N TYR A 31 13.79 3.52 9.80
CA TYR A 31 13.52 4.93 10.02
C TYR A 31 12.10 5.12 10.54
N VAL A 32 11.92 6.09 11.43
CA VAL A 32 10.62 6.54 11.91
C VAL A 32 10.40 7.96 11.43
N PHE A 33 9.19 8.26 10.96
CA PHE A 33 8.84 9.58 10.47
C PHE A 33 7.38 9.91 10.82
N GLY A 34 6.88 11.00 10.25
CA GLY A 34 5.49 11.41 10.41
C GLY A 34 5.17 11.95 11.81
N SER A 35 3.89 11.90 12.17
CA SER A 35 3.37 12.59 13.36
C SER A 35 4.02 12.11 14.67
N TYR A 36 4.28 10.80 14.80
CA TYR A 36 4.94 10.25 15.98
C TYR A 36 6.38 10.76 16.13
N ALA A 37 7.18 10.76 15.05
CA ALA A 37 8.57 11.22 15.09
C ALA A 37 8.68 12.70 15.49
N ARG A 38 7.71 13.53 15.07
CA ARG A 38 7.67 14.95 15.44
C ARG A 38 7.16 15.22 16.85
N GLY A 39 6.72 14.20 17.60
CA GLY A 39 6.34 14.36 19.01
C GLY A 39 4.84 14.34 19.31
N ALA A 40 3.97 14.07 18.33
CA ALA A 40 2.52 14.08 18.55
C ALA A 40 2.08 13.16 19.70
N LEU A 41 1.12 13.64 20.51
CA LEU A 41 0.54 12.90 21.64
C LEU A 41 -0.46 11.82 21.19
N GLU A 42 -1.15 12.06 20.08
CA GLU A 42 -2.16 11.16 19.53
C GLU A 42 -1.93 10.86 18.04
N PRO A 43 -0.81 10.20 17.66
CA PRO A 43 -0.57 9.81 16.28
C PRO A 43 -1.65 8.82 15.78
N ASN A 44 -2.04 8.91 14.51
CA ASN A 44 -2.99 7.96 13.92
C ASN A 44 -2.40 6.55 13.87
N ASP A 45 -1.19 6.45 13.33
CA ASP A 45 -0.33 5.29 13.20
C ASP A 45 1.15 5.70 13.37
N VAL A 46 2.04 4.71 13.42
CA VAL A 46 3.49 4.92 13.37
C VAL A 46 3.97 4.68 11.96
N ASP A 47 4.46 5.73 11.31
CA ASP A 47 5.03 5.69 9.97
C ASP A 47 6.50 5.23 10.05
N VAL A 48 6.80 4.09 9.41
CA VAL A 48 8.13 3.47 9.43
C VAL A 48 8.60 3.18 8.01
N VAL A 49 9.87 3.48 7.72
CA VAL A 49 10.56 3.04 6.50
C VAL A 49 11.56 1.96 6.82
N ILE A 50 11.54 0.91 6.02
CA ILE A 50 12.41 -0.25 6.14
C ILE A 50 13.27 -0.34 4.88
N GLU A 51 14.57 -0.15 5.05
CA GLU A 51 15.55 -0.51 4.04
C GLU A 51 16.03 -1.93 4.31
N HIS A 52 16.11 -2.74 3.26
CA HIS A 52 16.46 -4.14 3.39
C HIS A 52 17.12 -4.69 2.12
N GLY A 53 18.00 -5.65 2.32
CA GLY A 53 18.59 -6.47 1.28
C GLY A 53 17.62 -7.53 0.77
N THR A 54 18.10 -8.35 -0.15
CA THR A 54 17.36 -9.46 -0.74
C THR A 54 18.21 -10.71 -0.72
N ASP A 55 17.61 -11.86 -0.40
CA ASP A 55 18.18 -13.17 -0.69
C ASP A 55 17.32 -13.93 -1.72
N ARG A 56 17.76 -15.13 -2.13
CA ARG A 56 17.01 -15.96 -3.09
C ARG A 56 15.62 -16.36 -2.57
N ARG A 57 15.48 -16.59 -1.26
CA ARG A 57 14.21 -17.02 -0.66
C ARG A 57 13.21 -15.88 -0.68
N TRP A 58 13.64 -14.68 -0.29
CA TRP A 58 12.87 -13.45 -0.35
C TRP A 58 12.44 -13.13 -1.76
N LEU A 59 13.34 -13.20 -2.74
CA LEU A 59 12.98 -13.01 -4.15
C LEU A 59 11.93 -14.02 -4.60
N GLY A 60 12.05 -15.28 -4.20
CA GLY A 60 11.05 -16.32 -4.49
C GLY A 60 9.68 -16.03 -3.85
N GLU A 61 9.62 -15.76 -2.54
CA GLU A 61 8.37 -15.49 -1.83
C GLU A 61 7.72 -14.16 -2.27
N SER A 62 8.53 -13.12 -2.49
CA SER A 62 8.08 -11.83 -3.01
C SER A 62 7.54 -11.94 -4.43
N LEU A 63 8.21 -12.71 -5.30
CA LEU A 63 7.76 -12.94 -6.67
C LEU A 63 6.50 -13.79 -6.71
N ASP A 64 6.43 -14.87 -5.92
CA ASP A 64 5.22 -15.70 -5.79
C ASP A 64 4.03 -14.89 -5.27
N ALA A 65 4.24 -14.07 -4.24
CA ALA A 65 3.22 -13.14 -3.76
C ALA A 65 2.78 -12.18 -4.86
N SER A 66 3.73 -11.52 -5.54
CA SER A 66 3.43 -10.58 -6.63
C SER A 66 2.68 -11.25 -7.80
N ILE A 67 3.11 -12.43 -8.25
CA ILE A 67 2.46 -13.17 -9.34
C ILE A 67 1.04 -13.54 -8.95
N ASN A 68 0.81 -13.91 -7.70
CA ASN A 68 -0.53 -14.29 -7.23
C ASN A 68 -1.39 -13.08 -6.83
N GLY A 69 -0.90 -11.84 -6.97
CA GLY A 69 -1.60 -10.67 -6.48
C GLY A 69 -1.77 -10.74 -4.96
N ARG A 70 -0.66 -10.81 -4.23
CA ARG A 70 -0.59 -10.68 -2.78
C ARG A 70 0.49 -9.66 -2.46
N ASP A 71 0.39 -8.99 -1.31
CA ASP A 71 1.41 -8.03 -0.84
C ASP A 71 2.78 -8.73 -0.85
N SER A 72 3.67 -8.27 -1.72
CA SER A 72 5.02 -8.83 -1.88
C SER A 72 5.85 -8.72 -0.61
N TYR A 73 5.46 -7.83 0.30
CA TYR A 73 6.08 -7.62 1.59
C TYR A 73 5.32 -8.24 2.76
N VAL A 74 4.27 -9.05 2.50
CA VAL A 74 3.40 -9.58 3.56
C VAL A 74 4.18 -10.31 4.65
N GLY A 75 5.18 -11.13 4.27
CA GLY A 75 6.01 -11.89 5.20
C GLY A 75 6.83 -10.99 6.12
N MET A 76 7.53 -10.00 5.54
CA MET A 76 8.34 -9.05 6.32
C MET A 76 7.47 -8.12 7.16
N ARG A 77 6.35 -7.63 6.62
CA ARG A 77 5.39 -6.80 7.35
C ARG A 77 4.82 -7.54 8.56
N GLN A 78 4.46 -8.82 8.39
CA GLN A 78 3.98 -9.67 9.49
C GLN A 78 5.06 -9.94 10.53
N ALA A 79 6.30 -10.22 10.10
CA ALA A 79 7.41 -10.43 11.02
C ALA A 79 7.73 -9.15 11.83
N LEU A 80 7.74 -7.98 11.21
CA LEU A 80 7.99 -6.69 11.87
C LEU A 80 6.88 -6.31 12.85
N ARG A 81 5.61 -6.41 12.41
CA ARG A 81 4.46 -5.98 13.23
C ARG A 81 3.96 -7.02 14.23
N GLY A 82 4.32 -8.28 14.04
CA GLY A 82 3.72 -9.42 14.73
C GLY A 82 2.20 -9.44 14.58
N ARG A 83 1.50 -9.50 15.72
CA ARG A 83 0.02 -9.45 15.79
C ARG A 83 -0.53 -8.02 15.94
N SER A 84 0.35 -7.03 16.02
CA SER A 84 -0.03 -5.66 16.34
C SER A 84 -0.53 -4.88 15.12
N ARG A 85 -1.47 -3.96 15.37
CA ARG A 85 -1.96 -2.97 14.39
C ARG A 85 -1.53 -1.57 14.83
N GLY A 86 -1.39 -0.66 13.86
CA GLY A 86 -1.02 0.75 14.11
C GLY A 86 0.38 1.13 13.67
N ILE A 87 1.04 0.31 12.85
CA ILE A 87 2.29 0.65 12.16
C ILE A 87 2.01 0.62 10.66
N SER A 88 2.39 1.69 9.96
CA SER A 88 2.41 1.81 8.51
C SER A 88 3.85 1.63 8.05
N PHE A 89 4.06 0.75 7.06
CA PHE A 89 5.42 0.47 6.56
C PHE A 89 5.55 0.86 5.09
N GLN A 90 6.62 1.56 4.78
CA GLN A 90 7.17 1.70 3.44
C GLN A 90 8.46 0.87 3.34
N PHE A 91 8.60 0.08 2.29
CA PHE A 91 9.81 -0.71 2.05
C PHE A 91 10.60 -0.07 0.92
N ARG A 92 11.91 0.12 1.12
CA ARG A 92 12.82 0.76 0.14
C ARG A 92 12.36 2.15 -0.30
N GLY A 93 11.84 2.93 0.65
CA GLY A 93 11.23 4.25 0.41
C GLY A 93 12.09 5.43 0.86
N ARG A 94 13.27 5.19 1.44
CA ARG A 94 14.06 6.25 2.09
C ARG A 94 14.40 7.41 1.15
N SER A 95 14.93 7.13 -0.03
CA SER A 95 15.34 8.20 -0.96
C SER A 95 14.15 9.04 -1.42
N SER A 96 13.03 8.40 -1.79
CA SER A 96 11.80 9.12 -2.20
C SER A 96 11.32 10.09 -1.12
N LEU A 97 11.25 9.62 0.13
CA LEU A 97 10.80 10.47 1.23
C LEU A 97 11.76 11.62 1.52
N LEU A 98 13.07 11.41 1.41
CA LEU A 98 14.04 12.51 1.55
C LEU A 98 13.89 13.54 0.43
N ASP A 99 13.68 13.10 -0.81
CA ASP A 99 13.44 13.97 -1.96
C ASP A 99 12.13 14.78 -1.81
N GLU A 100 11.12 14.19 -1.15
CA GLU A 100 9.86 14.83 -0.76
C GLU A 100 10.00 15.76 0.46
N GLY A 101 11.20 15.87 1.06
CA GLY A 101 11.48 16.78 2.17
C GLY A 101 11.08 16.25 3.55
N PHE A 102 10.92 14.94 3.71
CA PHE A 102 10.62 14.36 5.01
C PHE A 102 11.83 14.26 5.93
N ASP A 103 11.64 14.67 7.19
CA ASP A 103 12.58 14.35 8.26
C ASP A 103 12.45 12.88 8.68
N LEU A 104 13.49 12.10 8.38
CA LEU A 104 13.58 10.69 8.75
C LEU A 104 14.47 10.52 9.98
N PHE A 105 13.90 10.02 11.07
CA PHE A 105 14.67 9.67 12.27
C PHE A 105 15.21 8.25 12.16
N LEU A 106 16.53 8.08 12.09
CA LEU A 106 17.16 6.76 12.11
C LEU A 106 16.92 6.10 13.46
N LEU A 107 16.18 5.00 13.47
CA LEU A 107 15.95 4.21 14.68
C LEU A 107 17.05 3.17 14.86
N TRP A 108 17.34 2.39 13.82
CA TRP A 108 18.34 1.32 13.87
C TRP A 108 18.97 1.07 12.51
N ARG A 109 20.26 0.73 12.49
CA ARG A 109 20.99 0.24 11.32
C ARG A 109 21.70 -1.07 11.65
N LYS A 110 21.76 -1.96 10.69
CA LYS A 110 22.47 -3.24 10.77
C LYS A 110 23.94 -3.04 11.15
N GLY A 111 24.39 -3.86 12.10
CA GLY A 111 25.72 -3.74 12.70
C GLY A 111 25.74 -2.85 13.96
N GLU A 112 24.69 -2.07 14.24
CA GLU A 112 24.55 -1.34 15.50
C GLU A 112 23.91 -2.22 16.58
N PRO A 113 24.29 -2.04 17.86
CA PRO A 113 23.66 -2.74 18.96
C PRO A 113 22.20 -2.27 19.16
N PHE A 114 21.31 -3.20 19.50
CA PHE A 114 19.90 -2.88 19.72
C PHE A 114 19.65 -1.99 20.95
N SER A 115 20.58 -1.93 21.91
CA SER A 115 20.54 -0.96 23.00
C SER A 115 20.51 0.47 22.48
N LEU A 116 21.30 0.79 21.45
CA LEU A 116 21.32 2.12 20.83
C LEU A 116 19.98 2.46 20.16
N ALA A 117 19.32 1.48 19.56
CA ALA A 117 17.98 1.69 19.00
C ALA A 117 16.93 2.00 20.09
N ARG A 118 17.06 1.38 21.27
CA ARG A 118 16.20 1.67 22.43
C ARG A 118 16.46 3.06 22.99
N GLU A 119 17.73 3.48 23.06
CA GLU A 119 18.11 4.83 23.47
C GLU A 119 17.56 5.89 22.49
N ARG A 120 17.71 5.65 21.18
CA ARG A 120 17.14 6.51 20.13
C ARG A 120 15.63 6.60 20.23
N LEU A 121 14.94 5.47 20.44
CA LEU A 121 13.49 5.47 20.66
C LEU A 121 13.10 6.31 21.89
N ALA A 122 13.85 6.18 22.99
CA ALA A 122 13.61 6.94 24.21
C ALA A 122 13.87 8.45 24.03
N SER A 123 14.76 8.83 23.10
CA SER A 123 15.05 10.24 22.79
C SER A 123 13.92 10.95 22.03
N LEU A 124 12.98 10.21 21.43
CA LEU A 124 11.81 10.79 20.77
C LEU A 124 10.81 11.31 21.81
N THR A 125 11.01 12.55 22.24
CA THR A 125 10.17 13.21 23.23
C THR A 125 8.81 13.61 22.67
N ALA A 126 7.83 13.73 23.56
CA ALA A 126 6.54 14.30 23.21
C ALA A 126 6.71 15.81 23.02
N ASP A 127 6.08 16.33 21.98
CA ASP A 127 5.96 17.76 21.72
C ASP A 127 4.46 18.09 21.64
N PRO A 128 3.88 18.73 22.68
CA PRO A 128 2.49 19.15 22.67
C PRO A 128 2.14 20.14 21.55
N ALA A 129 3.13 20.87 21.01
CA ALA A 129 2.97 21.76 19.87
C ALA A 129 3.08 21.04 18.52
N ALA A 130 3.56 19.80 18.51
CA ALA A 130 3.47 18.91 17.35
C ALA A 130 2.02 18.48 17.15
N GLY A 131 1.26 19.39 16.54
CA GLY A 131 -0.05 19.09 15.99
C GLY A 131 0.03 17.94 14.98
N PRO A 132 -1.14 17.48 14.51
CA PRO A 132 -1.19 16.58 13.36
C PRO A 132 -0.33 17.16 12.24
N ALA A 133 0.32 16.31 11.43
CA ALA A 133 0.93 16.83 10.21
C ALA A 133 -0.11 17.65 9.47
N PRO A 134 0.28 18.81 8.92
CA PRO A 134 -0.53 19.42 7.88
C PRO A 134 -0.95 18.31 6.93
N ARG A 135 -2.24 18.27 6.61
CA ARG A 135 -2.79 17.26 5.69
C ARG A 135 -2.38 17.65 4.28
N ASP A 136 -1.08 17.77 4.07
CA ASP A 136 -0.49 17.98 2.78
C ASP A 136 -0.92 16.77 1.94
N HIS A 137 -1.40 17.01 0.72
CA HIS A 137 -1.87 15.99 -0.21
C HIS A 137 -3.28 15.43 0.04
N MET A 138 -4.23 16.31 0.39
CA MET A 138 -5.66 15.99 0.41
C MET A 138 -6.35 16.50 -0.85
N LEU A 139 -7.01 15.58 -1.55
CA LEU A 139 -7.94 15.85 -2.64
C LEU A 139 -9.37 15.76 -2.11
N THR A 140 -10.31 16.51 -2.69
CA THR A 140 -11.74 16.43 -2.34
C THR A 140 -12.27 15.00 -2.54
N GLU A 141 -11.73 14.31 -3.53
CA GLU A 141 -12.00 12.91 -3.87
C GLU A 141 -11.60 11.93 -2.74
N PHE A 142 -10.76 12.35 -1.80
CA PHE A 142 -10.35 11.55 -0.65
C PHE A 142 -11.22 11.77 0.58
N GLU A 143 -12.17 12.71 0.56
CA GLU A 143 -13.04 12.99 1.71
C GLU A 143 -13.80 11.73 2.16
N GLY A 144 -13.61 11.34 3.41
CA GLY A 144 -14.18 10.11 3.99
C GLY A 144 -13.41 8.82 3.67
N LEU A 145 -12.41 8.86 2.79
CA LEU A 145 -11.57 7.73 2.38
C LEU A 145 -10.12 7.83 2.90
N GLU A 146 -9.79 8.89 3.64
CA GLU A 146 -8.42 9.28 3.97
C GLU A 146 -7.69 8.18 4.75
N SER A 147 -8.38 7.54 5.68
CA SER A 147 -7.83 6.45 6.48
C SER A 147 -7.56 5.16 5.69
N MET A 148 -8.06 5.08 4.46
CA MET A 148 -7.99 3.90 3.60
C MET A 148 -7.02 4.08 2.43
N VAL A 149 -6.68 5.33 2.07
CA VAL A 149 -5.63 5.64 1.10
C VAL A 149 -4.30 5.82 1.87
N PRO A 150 -3.32 4.93 1.70
CA PRO A 150 -2.01 5.09 2.31
C PRO A 150 -1.39 6.43 1.95
N ARG A 151 -0.65 7.02 2.88
CA ARG A 151 -0.02 8.33 2.66
C ARG A 151 0.82 8.40 1.38
N PRO A 152 1.66 7.40 1.02
CA PRO A 152 2.41 7.43 -0.25
C PRO A 152 1.51 7.55 -1.47
N ALA A 153 0.39 6.84 -1.47
CA ALA A 153 -0.59 6.91 -2.54
C ALA A 153 -1.26 8.28 -2.60
N ARG A 154 -1.59 8.89 -1.45
CA ARG A 154 -2.13 10.26 -1.43
C ARG A 154 -1.16 11.27 -2.03
N ILE A 155 0.12 11.20 -1.68
CA ILE A 155 1.16 12.12 -2.18
C ILE A 155 1.27 11.99 -3.70
N GLU A 156 1.53 10.78 -4.20
CA GLU A 156 1.70 10.51 -5.63
C GLU A 156 0.47 10.94 -6.44
N LEU A 157 -0.73 10.61 -5.95
CA LEU A 157 -1.98 10.94 -6.62
C LEU A 157 -2.28 12.44 -6.58
N PHE A 158 -2.05 13.10 -5.45
CA PHE A 158 -2.21 14.55 -5.34
C PHE A 158 -1.29 15.27 -6.31
N ASP A 159 -0.01 14.90 -6.36
CA ASP A 159 0.99 15.52 -7.23
C ASP A 159 0.64 15.36 -8.71
N ARG A 160 0.20 14.16 -9.10
CA ARG A 160 -0.25 13.90 -10.48
C ARG A 160 -1.51 14.66 -10.82
N HIS A 161 -2.48 14.69 -9.92
CA HIS A 161 -3.74 15.41 -10.10
C HIS A 161 -3.53 16.92 -10.20
N ALA A 162 -2.74 17.50 -9.30
CA ALA A 162 -2.38 18.92 -9.32
C ALA A 162 -1.63 19.33 -10.59
N LYS A 163 -0.87 18.41 -11.20
CA LYS A 163 -0.20 18.59 -12.50
C LYS A 163 -1.12 18.31 -13.69
N GLY A 164 -2.40 18.01 -13.48
CA GLY A 164 -3.38 17.69 -14.53
C GLY A 164 -3.05 16.42 -15.32
N ARG A 165 -2.30 15.48 -14.73
CA ARG A 165 -1.88 14.23 -15.40
C ARG A 165 -2.86 13.09 -15.19
N ILE A 166 -3.69 13.17 -14.17
CA ILE A 166 -4.73 12.19 -13.87
C ILE A 166 -6.01 12.89 -13.42
N SER A 167 -7.14 12.23 -13.62
CA SER A 167 -8.39 12.46 -12.90
C SER A 167 -8.63 11.31 -11.92
N ILE A 168 -9.30 11.61 -10.81
CA ILE A 168 -9.64 10.62 -9.79
C ILE A 168 -11.15 10.66 -9.56
N THR A 169 -11.79 9.50 -9.58
CA THR A 169 -13.22 9.35 -9.33
C THR A 169 -13.44 8.34 -8.22
N PRO A 170 -13.99 8.74 -7.06
CA PRO A 170 -14.39 7.81 -6.01
C PRO A 170 -15.55 6.94 -6.50
N LEU A 171 -15.46 5.63 -6.25
CA LEU A 171 -16.49 4.66 -6.60
C LEU A 171 -16.93 3.88 -5.38
N ARG A 172 -18.23 3.58 -5.34
CA ARG A 172 -18.82 2.63 -4.39
C ARG A 172 -19.08 1.31 -5.12
N LEU A 173 -18.34 0.28 -4.77
CA LEU A 173 -18.50 -1.06 -5.33
C LEU A 173 -19.55 -1.84 -4.53
N VAL A 174 -20.58 -2.26 -5.25
CA VAL A 174 -21.65 -3.15 -4.78
C VAL A 174 -21.50 -4.51 -5.42
N ASP A 175 -22.13 -5.53 -4.82
CA ASP A 175 -22.17 -6.86 -5.43
C ASP A 175 -22.93 -6.78 -6.75
N GLY A 176 -22.32 -7.36 -7.78
CA GLY A 176 -22.88 -7.46 -9.12
C GLY A 176 -22.44 -8.76 -9.75
N ASP A 177 -23.24 -9.24 -10.69
CA ASP A 177 -22.91 -10.40 -11.50
C ASP A 177 -21.97 -9.99 -12.63
N LEU A 178 -20.97 -10.82 -12.89
CA LEU A 178 -20.02 -10.64 -13.98
C LEU A 178 -20.52 -11.43 -15.18
N GLU A 179 -20.81 -10.74 -16.28
CA GLU A 179 -21.40 -11.35 -17.47
C GLU A 179 -20.36 -12.16 -18.26
N ASP A 180 -19.12 -11.68 -18.30
CA ASP A 180 -18.03 -12.39 -18.97
C ASP A 180 -17.66 -13.69 -18.23
N SER A 181 -17.98 -14.80 -18.88
CA SER A 181 -17.78 -16.14 -18.33
C SER A 181 -16.30 -16.51 -18.11
N GLU A 182 -15.38 -15.97 -18.91
CA GLU A 182 -13.95 -16.23 -18.81
C GLU A 182 -13.34 -15.42 -17.67
N ALA A 183 -13.69 -14.13 -17.56
CA ALA A 183 -13.31 -13.30 -16.42
C ALA A 183 -13.87 -13.88 -15.10
N ALA A 184 -15.11 -14.36 -15.10
CA ALA A 184 -15.72 -15.01 -13.94
C ALA A 184 -14.99 -16.31 -13.58
N TRP A 185 -14.61 -17.12 -14.57
CA TRP A 185 -13.79 -18.30 -14.36
C TRP A 185 -12.41 -17.96 -13.80
N HIS A 186 -11.76 -16.92 -14.33
CA HIS A 186 -10.46 -16.46 -13.87
C HIS A 186 -10.48 -16.07 -12.38
N VAL A 187 -11.49 -15.30 -11.94
CA VAL A 187 -11.68 -14.95 -10.53
C VAL A 187 -11.91 -16.19 -9.65
N ARG A 188 -12.77 -17.11 -10.09
CA ARG A 188 -13.06 -18.36 -9.36
C ARG A 188 -11.84 -19.26 -9.19
N ARG A 189 -10.96 -19.30 -10.20
CA ARG A 189 -9.73 -20.09 -10.16
C ARG A 189 -8.70 -19.51 -9.19
N ARG A 190 -8.63 -18.18 -9.07
CA ARG A 190 -7.63 -17.50 -8.22
C ARG A 190 -7.98 -17.50 -6.74
N TRP A 191 -9.26 -17.43 -6.40
CA TRP A 191 -9.68 -17.29 -5.00
C TRP A 191 -10.89 -18.16 -4.65
N VAL A 192 -10.84 -18.71 -3.43
CA VAL A 192 -11.97 -19.43 -2.83
C VAL A 192 -13.18 -18.51 -2.63
N GLU A 193 -14.36 -19.11 -2.53
CA GLU A 193 -15.65 -18.40 -2.47
C GLU A 193 -15.75 -17.40 -1.31
N THR A 194 -15.19 -17.73 -0.16
CA THR A 194 -15.20 -16.88 1.05
C THR A 194 -14.10 -15.82 1.08
N SER A 195 -13.29 -15.71 0.02
CA SER A 195 -12.20 -14.75 -0.06
C SER A 195 -12.73 -13.33 -0.27
N PRO A 196 -12.34 -12.35 0.57
CA PRO A 196 -12.63 -10.93 0.31
C PRO A 196 -12.09 -10.46 -1.04
N LEU A 197 -10.97 -11.03 -1.51
CA LEU A 197 -10.36 -10.68 -2.79
C LEU A 197 -11.19 -11.20 -3.97
N ARG A 198 -11.82 -12.37 -3.85
CA ARG A 198 -12.73 -12.89 -4.88
C ARG A 198 -13.88 -11.91 -5.10
N ARG A 199 -14.54 -11.53 -4.00
CA ARG A 199 -15.67 -10.59 -4.03
C ARG A 199 -15.25 -9.22 -4.56
N ALA A 200 -14.13 -8.68 -4.07
CA ALA A 200 -13.60 -7.41 -4.54
C ALA A 200 -13.29 -7.41 -6.04
N ALA A 201 -12.64 -8.45 -6.54
CA ALA A 201 -12.38 -8.63 -7.97
C ALA A 201 -13.67 -8.69 -8.77
N THR A 202 -14.65 -9.52 -8.37
CA THR A 202 -15.95 -9.60 -9.05
C THR A 202 -16.65 -8.25 -9.12
N CYS A 203 -16.74 -7.53 -8.00
CA CYS A 203 -17.41 -6.22 -7.97
C CYS A 203 -16.69 -5.19 -8.86
N ALA A 204 -15.35 -5.19 -8.83
CA ALA A 204 -14.55 -4.25 -9.62
C ALA A 204 -14.73 -4.51 -11.12
N LEU A 205 -14.67 -5.77 -11.55
CA LEU A 205 -14.87 -6.16 -12.94
C LEU A 205 -16.31 -5.89 -13.42
N ALA A 206 -17.32 -6.18 -12.60
CA ALA A 206 -18.71 -5.90 -12.95
C ALA A 206 -18.96 -4.40 -13.17
N VAL A 207 -18.34 -3.53 -12.35
CA VAL A 207 -18.39 -2.07 -12.56
C VAL A 207 -17.68 -1.64 -13.84
N LEU A 208 -16.59 -2.30 -14.22
CA LEU A 208 -15.91 -2.04 -15.49
C LEU A 208 -16.78 -2.47 -16.69
N GLU A 209 -17.41 -3.65 -16.64
CA GLU A 209 -18.37 -4.10 -17.66
C GLU A 209 -19.54 -3.12 -17.83
N GLN A 210 -20.15 -2.69 -16.72
CA GLN A 210 -21.25 -1.71 -16.73
C GLN A 210 -20.83 -0.37 -17.33
N ARG A 211 -19.54 -0.04 -17.28
CA ARG A 211 -18.95 1.17 -17.90
C ARG A 211 -18.54 0.94 -19.35
N GLY A 212 -18.77 -0.25 -19.91
CA GLY A 212 -18.41 -0.61 -21.29
C GLY A 212 -16.91 -0.83 -21.49
N VAL A 213 -16.15 -1.09 -20.43
CA VAL A 213 -14.74 -1.44 -20.55
C VAL A 213 -14.62 -2.87 -21.06
N ASP A 214 -13.89 -3.05 -22.16
CA ASP A 214 -13.52 -4.37 -22.67
C ASP A 214 -12.60 -5.06 -21.64
N LEU A 215 -13.04 -6.19 -21.07
CA LEU A 215 -12.27 -6.91 -20.08
C LEU A 215 -11.00 -7.57 -20.66
N SER A 216 -10.91 -7.74 -21.97
CA SER A 216 -9.72 -8.30 -22.65
C SER A 216 -8.45 -7.47 -22.40
N VAL A 217 -8.61 -6.15 -22.20
CA VAL A 217 -7.50 -5.23 -21.91
C VAL A 217 -7.26 -5.03 -20.41
N VAL A 218 -7.93 -5.80 -19.55
CA VAL A 218 -7.83 -5.68 -18.09
C VAL A 218 -6.80 -6.65 -17.53
N THR A 219 -5.86 -6.09 -16.78
CA THR A 219 -5.05 -6.86 -15.83
C THR A 219 -5.67 -6.75 -14.45
N LEU A 220 -6.14 -7.87 -13.96
CA LEU A 220 -6.63 -7.97 -12.60
C LEU A 220 -5.48 -8.35 -11.69
N HIS A 221 -5.07 -7.43 -10.83
CA HIS A 221 -4.21 -7.69 -9.69
C HIS A 221 -2.96 -8.48 -10.05
N GLY A 222 -2.20 -7.95 -11.02
CA GLY A 222 -0.95 -8.53 -11.53
C GLY A 222 -1.10 -9.64 -12.57
N GLN A 223 -2.31 -10.09 -12.90
CA GLN A 223 -2.55 -11.11 -13.92
C GLN A 223 -3.56 -10.65 -14.96
N ARG A 224 -3.24 -10.80 -16.24
CA ARG A 224 -4.20 -10.60 -17.31
C ARG A 224 -5.37 -11.57 -17.15
N LEU A 225 -6.59 -11.09 -17.36
CA LEU A 225 -7.78 -11.93 -17.30
C LEU A 225 -7.76 -13.03 -18.37
N PHE A 226 -7.09 -12.75 -19.48
CA PHE A 226 -7.03 -13.61 -20.66
C PHE A 226 -5.60 -13.82 -21.14
N GLY A 227 -5.41 -14.73 -22.10
CA GLY A 227 -4.11 -15.21 -22.59
C GLY A 227 -3.18 -14.17 -23.25
N ARG A 228 -2.01 -14.65 -23.71
CA ARG A 228 -0.89 -13.79 -24.19
C ARG A 228 -1.14 -13.09 -25.53
N ASP A 229 -2.08 -13.56 -26.35
CA ASP A 229 -2.34 -13.01 -27.70
C ASP A 229 -3.27 -11.79 -27.70
N GLN A 230 -3.40 -11.12 -26.55
CA GLN A 230 -4.37 -10.06 -26.35
C GLN A 230 -3.79 -8.65 -26.45
N PRO A 231 -4.65 -7.65 -26.74
CA PRO A 231 -4.25 -6.25 -26.84
C PRO A 231 -3.44 -5.75 -25.63
N ALA A 232 -2.72 -4.65 -25.83
CA ALA A 232 -1.99 -4.00 -24.73
C ALA A 232 -2.93 -3.71 -23.56
N GLU A 233 -2.40 -3.86 -22.34
CA GLU A 233 -3.12 -3.53 -21.11
C GLU A 233 -3.56 -2.06 -21.18
N ARG A 234 -4.85 -1.82 -20.89
CA ARG A 234 -5.42 -0.47 -20.80
C ARG A 234 -6.07 -0.17 -19.47
N CYS A 235 -6.37 -1.21 -18.69
CA CYS A 235 -6.90 -1.04 -17.35
C CYS A 235 -6.23 -2.03 -16.39
N PHE A 236 -5.80 -1.52 -15.25
CA PHE A 236 -5.24 -2.29 -14.15
C PHE A 236 -6.17 -2.21 -12.94
N VAL A 237 -6.62 -3.36 -12.44
CA VAL A 237 -7.41 -3.42 -11.21
C VAL A 237 -6.49 -3.88 -10.08
N ASP A 238 -6.29 -3.05 -9.07
CA ASP A 238 -5.55 -3.43 -7.87
C ASP A 238 -6.48 -3.54 -6.65
N LEU A 239 -6.09 -4.39 -5.71
CA LEU A 239 -6.89 -4.74 -4.54
C LEU A 239 -6.11 -4.45 -3.27
N GLY A 240 -6.17 -3.23 -2.74
CA GLY A 240 -5.53 -2.83 -1.49
C GLY A 240 -4.08 -2.37 -1.66
N TRP A 241 -3.77 -1.68 -2.75
CA TRP A 241 -2.47 -1.04 -3.04
C TRP A 241 -1.28 -2.00 -3.13
N ASN A 242 -1.51 -3.26 -3.51
CA ASN A 242 -0.46 -4.27 -3.58
C ASN A 242 0.53 -4.02 -4.72
N ALA A 243 0.08 -3.39 -5.80
CA ALA A 243 0.88 -3.05 -6.95
C ALA A 243 1.29 -1.57 -6.98
N PHE A 244 1.18 -0.83 -5.86
CA PHE A 244 1.49 0.60 -5.77
C PHE A 244 2.83 0.98 -6.43
N GLY A 245 3.87 0.17 -6.26
CA GLY A 245 5.19 0.41 -6.87
C GLY A 245 5.20 0.40 -8.41
N SER A 246 4.17 -0.13 -9.06
CA SER A 246 3.99 -0.10 -10.52
C SER A 246 3.07 1.03 -11.00
N MET A 247 2.35 1.71 -10.10
CA MET A 247 1.30 2.67 -10.45
C MET A 247 1.82 3.81 -11.32
N GLY A 248 2.96 4.41 -10.96
CA GLY A 248 3.52 5.52 -11.72
C GLY A 248 3.78 5.14 -13.19
N ARG A 249 4.48 4.03 -13.41
CA ARG A 249 4.77 3.50 -14.77
C ARG A 249 3.49 3.22 -15.56
N LEU A 250 2.48 2.62 -14.92
CA LEU A 250 1.22 2.26 -15.58
C LEU A 250 0.41 3.50 -15.98
N LEU A 251 0.23 4.45 -15.05
CA LEU A 251 -0.45 5.72 -15.34
C LEU A 251 0.28 6.53 -16.41
N ASP A 252 1.62 6.58 -16.37
CA ASP A 252 2.42 7.28 -17.39
C ASP A 252 2.32 6.62 -18.78
N SER A 253 1.99 5.33 -18.83
CA SER A 253 1.75 4.58 -20.07
C SER A 253 0.31 4.70 -20.58
N GLY A 254 -0.54 5.47 -19.90
CA GLY A 254 -1.95 5.65 -20.27
C GLY A 254 -2.88 4.54 -19.79
N VAL A 255 -2.45 3.71 -18.84
CA VAL A 255 -3.29 2.65 -18.25
C VAL A 255 -4.16 3.24 -17.14
N THR A 256 -5.48 3.04 -17.23
CA THR A 256 -6.43 3.38 -16.17
C THR A 256 -6.25 2.45 -14.97
N TRP A 257 -6.26 3.00 -13.77
CA TRP A 257 -6.12 2.23 -12.52
C TRP A 257 -7.41 2.24 -11.72
N LEU A 258 -7.94 1.06 -11.40
CA LEU A 258 -9.05 0.89 -10.45
C LEU A 258 -8.52 0.26 -9.17
N GLU A 259 -8.47 1.06 -8.10
CA GLU A 259 -8.02 0.62 -6.79
C GLU A 259 -9.20 0.26 -5.89
N VAL A 260 -9.25 -0.98 -5.38
CA VAL A 260 -10.21 -1.36 -4.31
C VAL A 260 -9.55 -1.20 -2.95
N LEU A 261 -9.87 -0.11 -2.23
CA LEU A 261 -9.13 0.34 -1.05
C LEU A 261 -9.09 -0.68 0.10
N ARG A 262 -10.21 -1.37 0.34
CA ARG A 262 -10.31 -2.38 1.41
C ARG A 262 -11.27 -3.50 1.02
N PRO A 263 -10.76 -4.60 0.43
CA PRO A 263 -11.54 -5.79 0.17
C PRO A 263 -12.28 -6.29 1.42
N HIS A 264 -13.58 -6.54 1.29
CA HIS A 264 -14.43 -6.99 2.39
C HIS A 264 -15.35 -8.13 1.94
N ARG A 265 -15.71 -9.02 2.88
CA ARG A 265 -16.53 -10.20 2.56
C ARG A 265 -18.00 -9.91 2.33
N THR A 266 -18.54 -8.88 3.00
CA THR A 266 -19.99 -8.67 3.11
C THR A 266 -20.46 -7.22 3.04
N LYS A 267 -19.53 -6.25 2.99
CA LYS A 267 -19.87 -4.82 3.05
C LYS A 267 -19.54 -4.21 1.70
N PRO A 268 -20.27 -3.18 1.24
CA PRO A 268 -19.87 -2.46 0.05
C PRO A 268 -18.47 -1.87 0.25
N MET A 269 -17.72 -1.78 -0.84
CA MET A 269 -16.30 -1.43 -0.82
C MET A 269 -16.11 -0.09 -1.50
N ASP A 270 -15.19 0.72 -0.97
CA ASP A 270 -14.78 1.96 -1.60
C ASP A 270 -13.62 1.68 -2.54
N ALA A 271 -13.65 2.34 -3.69
CA ALA A 271 -12.64 2.25 -4.72
C ALA A 271 -12.31 3.63 -5.30
N LEU A 272 -11.15 3.73 -5.93
CA LEU A 272 -10.74 4.90 -6.69
C LEU A 272 -10.50 4.48 -8.14
N LEU A 273 -11.20 5.14 -9.07
CA LEU A 273 -10.88 5.06 -10.48
C LEU A 273 -9.96 6.23 -10.83
N ILE A 274 -8.74 5.92 -11.27
CA ILE A 274 -7.69 6.87 -11.57
C ILE A 274 -7.39 6.77 -13.05
N GLU A 275 -7.66 7.84 -13.79
CA GLU A 275 -7.58 7.86 -15.25
C GLU A 275 -6.48 8.83 -15.69
N PRO A 276 -5.52 8.39 -16.52
CA PRO A 276 -4.58 9.30 -17.15
C PRO A 276 -5.29 10.34 -18.01
N THR A 277 -4.92 11.59 -17.83
CA THR A 277 -5.43 12.69 -18.66
C THR A 277 -4.55 12.79 -19.91
N PRO A 278 -5.11 12.92 -21.13
CA PRO A 278 -4.32 13.11 -22.33
C PRO A 278 -3.37 14.30 -22.17
N ARG A 279 -2.09 14.14 -22.54
CA ARG A 279 -1.18 15.29 -22.61
C ARG A 279 -1.73 16.29 -23.63
N ALA A 280 -1.95 17.53 -23.20
CA ALA A 280 -2.16 18.67 -24.09
C ALA A 280 -0.90 18.92 -24.94
#